data_AF-A0A7C9MWV4-F1
#
_entry.id   AF-A0A7C9MWV4-F1
#
_cell.length_a   1.000
_cell.length_b   1.000
_cell.length_c   1.000
_cell.angle_alpha   90.00
_cell.angle_beta   90.00
_cell.angle_gamma   90.00
#
_symmetry.space_group_name_H-M   'P 1'
#
loop_
_entity.id
_entity.type
_entity.pdbx_description
1 polymer ?
#
loop_
_entity_poly.entity_id
_entity_poly.type
_entity_poly.pdbx_seq_one_letter_code
_entity_poly.pdbx_strand_id
1 'polypeptide(L)'
;MTRLFGILAIFLTLSVLPGCGYNQMQTNEEAVKGAWGNVDAALQRRLDLIPNLVETVKGYASHEKDTFTAVTDARSKAGQIKLTPETLADPQAMAAFQQAQGQMQSALSRLLAVAENYPQLKADQNFRDLQHQLEGTENRINVARQRYNQTVEVYNSSIRTFPNSVTNSFMLHLKPKEYYKADEAAQQAPKVKF
;
A
#
# COMPACT_ATOMS: atom_id res chain seq x y z
N MET A 1 -3.19 39.14 44.86
CA MET A 1 -1.83 38.97 44.27
C MET A 1 -1.53 37.53 43.88
N THR A 2 -1.79 36.53 44.73
CA THR A 2 -1.61 35.08 44.43
C THR A 2 -2.35 34.58 43.18
N ARG A 3 -3.58 35.04 42.93
CA ARG A 3 -4.33 34.68 41.70
C ARG A 3 -3.73 35.25 40.42
N LEU A 4 -3.15 36.45 40.48
CA LEU A 4 -2.51 37.10 39.33
C LEU A 4 -1.21 36.37 38.97
N PHE A 5 -0.44 35.96 39.98
CA PHE A 5 0.76 35.13 39.82
C PHE A 5 0.45 33.76 39.21
N GLY A 6 -0.65 33.12 39.62
CA GLY A 6 -1.11 31.86 39.03
C GLY A 6 -1.45 31.99 37.54
N ILE A 7 -2.16 33.06 37.16
CA ILE A 7 -2.53 33.32 35.75
C ILE A 7 -1.28 33.63 34.91
N LEU A 8 -0.35 34.42 35.45
CA LEU A 8 0.89 34.77 34.75
C LEU A 8 1.81 33.55 34.58
N ALA A 9 1.88 32.66 35.57
CA ALA A 9 2.63 31.41 35.49
C ALA A 9 2.04 30.46 34.42
N ILE A 10 0.70 30.37 34.33
CA ILE A 10 0.02 29.58 33.29
C ILE A 10 0.32 30.13 31.89
N PHE A 11 0.22 31.45 31.71
CA PHE A 11 0.52 32.09 30.42
C PHE A 11 1.99 31.93 30.02
N LEU A 12 2.91 32.00 30.99
CA LEU A 12 4.33 31.78 30.76
C LEU A 12 4.61 30.32 30.39
N THR A 13 3.98 29.35 31.05
CA THR A 13 4.09 27.93 30.66
C THR A 13 3.48 27.62 29.30
N LEU A 14 2.41 28.33 28.90
CA LEU A 14 1.80 28.17 27.58
C LEU A 14 2.67 28.74 26.46
N SER A 15 3.42 29.83 26.73
CA SER A 15 4.26 30.48 25.73
C SER A 15 5.60 29.78 25.50
N VAL A 16 6.06 28.92 26.41
CA VAL A 16 7.26 28.08 26.22
C VAL A 16 6.93 26.71 25.62
N LEU A 17 5.67 26.37 25.31
CA LEU A 17 5.37 25.14 24.57
C LEU A 17 5.68 25.39 23.08
N PRO A 18 6.83 24.91 22.53
CA PRO A 18 7.00 24.94 21.09
C PRO A 18 5.87 24.07 20.53
N GLY A 19 5.06 24.66 19.64
CA GLY A 19 3.68 24.23 19.35
C GLY A 19 3.45 22.73 19.46
N CYS A 20 2.45 22.33 20.26
CA CYS A 20 2.16 20.99 20.77
C CYS A 20 1.91 19.88 19.72
N GLY A 21 2.77 19.79 18.70
CA GLY A 21 2.70 18.87 17.58
C GLY A 21 1.58 19.13 16.58
N TYR A 22 0.73 20.16 16.75
CA TYR A 22 -0.48 20.34 15.91
C TYR A 22 -0.16 20.33 14.41
N ASN A 23 0.69 21.24 13.95
CA ASN A 23 1.08 21.33 12.55
C ASN A 23 1.87 20.09 12.12
N GLN A 24 2.77 19.59 12.98
CA GLN A 24 3.61 18.44 12.66
C GLN A 24 2.78 17.16 12.43
N MET A 25 1.76 16.91 13.25
CA MET A 25 0.87 15.75 13.09
C MET A 25 0.08 15.82 11.79
N GLN A 26 -0.41 17.00 11.41
CA GLN A 26 -1.08 17.21 10.13
C GLN A 26 -0.12 17.05 8.95
N THR A 27 1.09 17.59 9.03
CA THR A 27 2.14 17.38 8.02
C THR A 27 2.48 15.89 7.87
N ASN A 28 2.58 15.17 8.99
CA ASN A 28 2.83 13.73 8.96
C ASN A 28 1.65 12.96 8.36
N GLU A 29 0.40 13.38 8.60
CA GLU A 29 -0.76 12.75 7.96
C GLU A 29 -0.76 12.97 6.44
N GLU A 30 -0.47 14.19 5.99
CA GLU A 30 -0.34 14.49 4.56
C GLU A 30 0.81 13.70 3.92
N ALA A 31 1.92 13.48 4.64
CA ALA A 31 3.00 12.61 4.17
C ALA A 31 2.52 11.16 3.97
N VAL A 32 1.70 10.62 4.87
CA VAL A 32 1.08 9.30 4.71
C VAL A 32 0.15 9.26 3.51
N LYS A 33 -0.70 10.29 3.32
CA LYS A 33 -1.60 10.38 2.16
C LYS A 33 -0.82 10.42 0.85
N GLY A 34 0.24 11.22 0.79
CA GLY A 34 1.13 11.29 -0.38
C GLY A 34 1.84 9.97 -0.66
N ALA A 35 2.35 9.30 0.38
CA ALA A 35 2.97 7.99 0.24
C ALA A 35 1.96 6.92 -0.22
N TRP A 36 0.73 6.95 0.28
CA TRP A 36 -0.35 6.09 -0.18
C TRP A 36 -0.69 6.31 -1.66
N GLY A 37 -0.76 7.57 -2.10
CA GLY A 37 -0.97 7.88 -3.53
C GLY A 37 0.08 7.26 -4.44
N ASN A 38 1.33 7.13 -3.99
CA ASN A 38 2.38 6.41 -4.73
C ASN A 38 2.14 4.90 -4.77
N VAL A 39 1.65 4.30 -3.69
CA VAL A 39 1.26 2.87 -3.66
C VAL A 39 0.12 2.62 -4.64
N ASP A 40 -0.93 3.44 -4.58
CA ASP A 40 -2.10 3.33 -5.44
C ASP A 40 -1.74 3.48 -6.93
N ALA A 41 -0.94 4.49 -7.28
CA ALA A 41 -0.47 4.69 -8.65
C ALA A 41 0.37 3.50 -9.18
N ALA A 42 1.23 2.91 -8.34
CA ALA A 42 2.02 1.74 -8.72
C ALA A 42 1.13 0.49 -8.94
N LEU A 43 0.13 0.29 -8.09
CA LEU A 43 -0.83 -0.80 -8.23
C LEU A 43 -1.74 -0.61 -9.45
N GLN A 44 -2.19 0.61 -9.72
CA GLN A 44 -2.97 0.94 -10.91
C GLN A 44 -2.18 0.61 -12.19
N ARG A 45 -0.90 0.99 -12.26
CA ARG A 45 -0.04 0.63 -13.39
C ARG A 45 0.01 -0.88 -13.64
N ARG A 46 0.08 -1.70 -12.58
CA ARG A 46 0.02 -3.16 -12.71
C ARG A 46 -1.29 -3.60 -13.36
N LEU A 47 -2.41 -3.04 -12.92
CA LEU A 47 -3.73 -3.34 -13.48
C LEU A 47 -3.89 -2.91 -14.94
N ASP A 48 -3.22 -1.83 -15.35
CA ASP A 48 -3.23 -1.32 -16.72
C ASP A 48 -2.43 -2.18 -17.70
N LEU A 49 -1.39 -2.88 -17.22
CA LEU A 49 -0.55 -3.77 -18.05
C LEU A 49 -1.18 -5.14 -18.30
N ILE A 50 -2.06 -5.61 -17.41
CA ILE A 50 -2.64 -6.96 -17.48
C ILE A 50 -3.43 -7.24 -18.77
N PRO A 51 -4.30 -6.34 -19.28
CA PRO A 51 -5.03 -6.62 -20.51
C PRO A 51 -4.11 -6.91 -21.70
N ASN A 52 -3.05 -6.11 -21.86
CA ASN A 52 -2.07 -6.33 -22.92
C ASN A 52 -1.34 -7.67 -22.74
N LEU A 53 -0.94 -8.01 -21.52
CA LEU A 53 -0.33 -9.31 -21.21
C LEU A 53 -1.26 -10.47 -21.57
N VAL A 54 -2.53 -10.39 -21.16
CA VAL A 54 -3.53 -11.44 -21.42
C VAL A 54 -3.75 -11.63 -22.92
N GLU A 55 -3.86 -10.55 -23.69
CA GLU A 55 -4.02 -10.64 -25.15
C GLU A 55 -2.76 -11.23 -25.83
N THR A 56 -1.56 -10.85 -25.39
CA THR A 56 -0.32 -11.48 -25.90
C THR A 56 -0.29 -12.98 -25.60
N VAL A 57 -0.60 -13.40 -24.37
CA VAL A 57 -0.60 -14.83 -24.01
C VAL A 57 -1.70 -15.60 -24.75
N LYS A 58 -2.90 -15.03 -24.93
CA LYS A 58 -4.00 -15.64 -25.70
C LYS A 58 -3.62 -15.96 -27.14
N GLY A 59 -2.78 -15.15 -27.77
CA GLY A 59 -2.29 -15.37 -29.14
C GLY A 59 -1.54 -16.70 -29.31
N TYR A 60 -0.92 -17.20 -28.24
CA TYR A 60 -0.12 -18.43 -28.24
C TYR A 60 -0.76 -19.59 -27.46
N ALA A 61 -1.55 -19.28 -26.43
CA ALA A 61 -2.09 -20.24 -25.47
C ALA A 61 -3.62 -20.12 -25.34
N SER A 62 -4.34 -20.11 -26.46
CA SER A 62 -5.80 -19.88 -26.50
C SER A 62 -6.65 -20.91 -25.73
N HIS A 63 -6.08 -22.08 -25.43
CA HIS A 63 -6.73 -23.14 -24.64
C HIS A 63 -6.74 -22.87 -23.13
N GLU A 64 -5.96 -21.90 -22.63
CA GLU A 64 -5.79 -21.55 -21.21
C GLU A 64 -6.90 -20.65 -20.66
N LYS A 65 -8.16 -20.97 -21.01
CA LYS A 65 -9.34 -20.13 -20.70
C LYS A 65 -9.54 -19.90 -19.21
N ASP A 66 -9.33 -20.92 -18.40
CA ASP A 66 -9.50 -20.85 -16.94
C ASP A 66 -8.47 -19.89 -16.34
N THR A 67 -7.23 -19.93 -16.84
CA THR A 67 -6.15 -19.02 -16.44
C THR A 67 -6.50 -17.56 -16.77
N PHE A 68 -6.98 -17.29 -17.99
CA PHE A 68 -7.38 -15.93 -18.38
C PHE A 68 -8.56 -15.39 -17.58
N THR A 69 -9.52 -16.26 -17.28
CA THR A 69 -10.70 -15.90 -16.47
C THR A 69 -10.26 -15.54 -15.05
N ALA A 70 -9.42 -16.37 -14.43
CA ALA A 70 -8.88 -16.12 -13.09
C ALA A 70 -8.09 -14.80 -13.01
N VAL A 71 -7.29 -14.47 -14.03
CA VAL A 71 -6.54 -13.21 -14.10
C VAL A 71 -7.47 -12.01 -14.26
N THR A 72 -8.49 -12.13 -15.12
CA THR A 72 -9.46 -11.05 -15.36
C THR A 72 -10.30 -10.78 -14.12
N ASP A 73 -10.77 -11.82 -13.43
CA ASP A 73 -11.52 -11.71 -12.19
C ASP A 73 -10.68 -11.11 -11.07
N ALA A 74 -9.43 -11.55 -10.93
CA ALA A 74 -8.52 -11.01 -9.92
C ALA A 74 -8.22 -9.53 -10.18
N ARG A 75 -8.04 -9.13 -11.45
CA ARG A 75 -7.86 -7.73 -11.85
C ARG A 75 -9.09 -6.89 -11.50
N SER A 76 -10.28 -7.40 -11.80
CA SER A 76 -11.55 -6.73 -11.48
C SER A 76 -11.68 -6.49 -9.98
N LYS A 77 -11.48 -7.53 -9.15
CA LYS A 77 -11.52 -7.43 -7.69
C LYS A 77 -10.47 -6.45 -7.14
N ALA A 78 -9.23 -6.53 -7.63
CA ALA A 78 -8.15 -5.65 -7.19
C ALA A 78 -8.37 -4.18 -7.58
N GLY A 79 -9.07 -3.90 -8.69
CA GLY A 79 -9.42 -2.55 -9.10
C GLY A 79 -10.68 -1.97 -8.42
N GLN A 80 -11.56 -2.83 -7.90
CA GLN A 80 -12.79 -2.42 -7.22
C GLN A 80 -12.56 -1.96 -5.78
N ILE A 81 -11.64 -2.62 -5.05
CA ILE A 81 -11.33 -2.22 -3.68
C ILE A 81 -10.36 -1.05 -3.74
N LYS A 82 -10.84 0.14 -3.39
CA LYS A 82 -10.03 1.36 -3.26
C LYS A 82 -10.05 1.83 -1.81
N LEU A 83 -8.88 2.13 -1.27
CA LEU A 83 -8.79 2.80 0.03
C LEU A 83 -8.72 4.30 -0.18
N THR A 84 -9.55 5.02 0.58
CA THR A 84 -9.49 6.47 0.69
C THR A 84 -8.62 6.85 1.89
N PRO A 85 -8.12 8.09 1.98
CA PRO A 85 -7.36 8.55 3.14
C PRO A 85 -8.01 8.27 4.51
N GLU A 86 -9.34 8.23 4.55
CA GLU A 86 -10.15 7.95 5.73
C GLU A 86 -10.13 6.46 6.09
N THR A 87 -10.20 5.57 5.09
CA THR A 87 -10.22 4.11 5.30
C THR A 87 -8.83 3.52 5.54
N LEU A 88 -7.76 4.31 5.40
CA LEU A 88 -6.40 3.89 5.81
C LEU A 88 -6.27 3.59 7.30
N ALA A 89 -7.22 4.05 8.13
CA ALA A 89 -7.29 3.72 9.55
C ALA A 89 -8.21 2.53 9.86
N ASP A 90 -8.81 1.90 8.84
CA ASP A 90 -9.70 0.76 8.99
C ASP A 90 -8.94 -0.56 8.73
N PRO A 91 -8.73 -1.40 9.78
CA PRO A 91 -8.06 -2.68 9.63
C PRO A 91 -8.75 -3.64 8.67
N GLN A 92 -10.09 -3.63 8.63
CA GLN A 92 -10.86 -4.54 7.77
C GLN A 92 -10.76 -4.11 6.31
N ALA A 93 -10.88 -2.80 6.04
CA ALA A 93 -10.71 -2.27 4.69
C ALA A 93 -9.29 -2.54 4.17
N MET A 94 -8.26 -2.28 4.99
CA MET A 94 -6.86 -2.53 4.64
C MET A 94 -6.59 -4.02 4.39
N ALA A 95 -7.14 -4.91 5.22
CA ALA A 95 -7.00 -6.36 5.03
C ALA A 95 -7.68 -6.84 3.74
N ALA A 96 -8.91 -6.41 3.47
CA ALA A 96 -9.63 -6.76 2.24
C ALA A 96 -8.89 -6.26 0.99
N PHE A 97 -8.35 -5.03 1.04
CA PHE A 97 -7.53 -4.47 -0.03
C PHE A 97 -6.27 -5.31 -0.28
N GLN A 98 -5.49 -5.62 0.76
CA GLN A 98 -4.28 -6.42 0.64
C GLN A 98 -4.59 -7.84 0.11
N GLN A 99 -5.69 -8.45 0.56
CA GLN A 99 -6.13 -9.75 0.07
C GLN A 99 -6.42 -9.73 -1.42
N ALA A 100 -7.14 -8.73 -1.93
CA ALA A 100 -7.41 -8.61 -3.36
C ALA A 100 -6.12 -8.37 -4.17
N GLN A 101 -5.19 -7.54 -3.65
CA GLN A 101 -3.89 -7.33 -4.30
C GLN A 101 -3.01 -8.59 -4.32
N GLY A 102 -3.09 -9.43 -3.28
CA GLY A 102 -2.40 -10.73 -3.22
C GLY A 102 -3.00 -11.76 -4.17
N GLN A 103 -4.34 -11.81 -4.29
CA GLN A 103 -5.03 -12.65 -5.28
C GLN A 103 -4.62 -12.30 -6.71
N MET A 104 -4.49 -11.00 -7.01
CA MET A 104 -3.98 -10.52 -8.29
C MET A 104 -2.53 -10.97 -8.54
N GLN A 105 -1.64 -10.82 -7.56
CA GLN A 105 -0.26 -11.27 -7.68
C GLN A 105 -0.19 -12.79 -7.94
N SER A 106 -0.97 -13.58 -7.19
CA SER A 106 -1.05 -15.03 -7.35
C SER A 106 -1.57 -15.45 -8.74
N ALA A 107 -2.59 -14.76 -9.26
CA ALA A 107 -3.11 -15.02 -10.61
C ALA A 107 -2.07 -14.68 -11.69
N LEU A 108 -1.32 -13.59 -11.53
CA LEU A 108 -0.23 -13.24 -12.42
C LEU A 108 0.89 -14.29 -12.40
N SER A 109 1.29 -14.78 -11.22
CA SER A 109 2.29 -15.85 -11.11
C SER A 109 1.86 -17.13 -11.83
N ARG A 110 0.57 -17.51 -11.75
CA ARG A 110 0.03 -18.64 -12.51
C ARG A 110 0.10 -18.42 -14.02
N LEU A 111 -0.28 -17.23 -14.50
CA LEU A 111 -0.20 -16.89 -15.92
C LEU A 111 1.24 -16.96 -16.45
N LEU A 112 2.21 -16.48 -15.67
CA LEU A 112 3.63 -16.58 -16.04
C LEU A 112 4.12 -18.03 -16.05
N ALA A 113 3.69 -18.85 -15.09
CA ALA A 113 4.01 -20.28 -15.07
C ALA A 113 3.42 -21.04 -16.28
N VAL A 114 2.21 -20.68 -16.69
CA VAL A 114 1.60 -21.22 -17.92
C VAL A 114 2.44 -20.86 -19.14
N ALA A 115 2.94 -19.61 -19.22
CA ALA A 115 3.76 -19.16 -20.34
C ALA A 115 5.06 -19.95 -20.52
N GLU A 116 5.61 -20.55 -19.45
CA GLU A 116 6.80 -21.42 -19.54
C GLU A 116 6.56 -22.67 -20.40
N ASN A 117 5.32 -23.14 -20.50
CA ASN A 117 4.96 -24.30 -21.33
C ASN A 117 4.89 -23.96 -22.83
N TYR A 118 5.03 -22.69 -23.22
CA TYR A 118 4.90 -22.21 -24.59
C TYR A 118 6.19 -21.54 -25.08
N PRO A 119 7.15 -22.29 -25.66
CA PRO A 119 8.45 -21.77 -26.07
C PRO A 119 8.39 -20.58 -27.03
N GLN A 120 7.40 -20.56 -27.93
CA GLN A 120 7.21 -19.46 -28.88
C GLN A 120 6.79 -18.16 -28.18
N LEU A 121 5.90 -18.24 -27.18
CA LEU A 121 5.51 -17.11 -26.35
C LEU A 121 6.69 -16.61 -25.51
N LYS A 122 7.50 -17.51 -24.96
CA LYS A 122 8.71 -17.15 -24.21
C LYS A 122 9.74 -16.41 -25.06
N ALA A 123 9.81 -16.73 -26.35
CA ALA A 123 10.66 -16.04 -27.32
C ALA A 123 10.06 -14.75 -27.87
N ASP A 124 8.76 -14.50 -27.66
CA ASP A 124 8.06 -13.31 -28.15
C ASP A 124 8.61 -12.04 -27.48
N GLN A 125 9.01 -11.06 -28.30
CA GLN A 125 9.61 -9.83 -27.81
C GLN A 125 8.61 -8.99 -27.00
N ASN A 126 7.35 -8.89 -27.44
CA ASN A 126 6.33 -8.09 -26.76
C ASN A 126 6.01 -8.69 -25.38
N PHE A 127 5.96 -10.02 -25.29
CA PHE A 127 5.76 -10.71 -24.03
C PHE A 127 6.89 -10.43 -23.04
N ARG A 128 8.15 -10.51 -23.48
CA ARG A 128 9.33 -10.20 -22.67
C ARG A 128 9.34 -8.74 -22.20
N ASP A 129 9.00 -7.81 -23.09
CA ASP A 129 8.90 -6.39 -22.75
C ASP A 129 7.83 -6.13 -21.68
N LEU A 130 6.67 -6.79 -21.79
CA LEU A 130 5.61 -6.72 -20.77
C LEU A 130 6.06 -7.33 -19.44
N GLN A 131 6.80 -8.45 -19.45
CA GLN A 131 7.38 -9.01 -18.23
C GLN A 131 8.33 -8.02 -17.55
N HIS A 132 9.24 -7.39 -18.31
CA HIS A 132 10.15 -6.37 -17.78
C HIS A 132 9.40 -5.17 -17.19
N GLN A 133 8.32 -4.72 -17.83
CA GLN A 133 7.48 -3.65 -17.30
C GLN A 133 6.76 -4.05 -16.00
N LEU A 134 6.30 -5.30 -15.91
CA LEU A 134 5.66 -5.85 -14.71
C LEU A 134 6.66 -5.99 -13.56
N GLU A 135 7.85 -6.54 -13.82
CA GLU A 135 8.94 -6.62 -12.84
C GLU A 135 9.31 -5.23 -12.31
N GLY A 136 9.50 -4.26 -13.22
CA GLY A 136 9.73 -2.87 -12.85
C GLY A 136 8.59 -2.27 -12.02
N THR A 137 7.36 -2.69 -12.26
CA THR A 137 6.18 -2.26 -11.50
C THR A 137 6.14 -2.91 -10.11
N GLU A 138 6.45 -4.20 -9.98
CA GLU A 138 6.54 -4.89 -8.69
C GLU A 138 7.66 -4.31 -7.81
N ASN A 139 8.82 -3.98 -8.40
CA ASN A 139 9.89 -3.27 -7.69
C ASN A 139 9.43 -1.90 -7.17
N ARG A 140 8.68 -1.14 -7.98
CA ARG A 140 8.09 0.14 -7.56
C ARG A 140 7.05 -0.04 -6.45
N ILE A 141 6.21 -1.07 -6.54
CA ILE A 141 5.23 -1.40 -5.49
C ILE A 141 5.95 -1.68 -4.17
N ASN A 142 7.01 -2.50 -4.19
CA ASN A 142 7.78 -2.82 -2.98
C ASN A 142 8.38 -1.57 -2.33
N VAL A 143 9.02 -0.71 -3.12
CA VAL A 143 9.60 0.55 -2.62
C VAL A 143 8.51 1.49 -2.10
N ALA A 144 7.36 1.60 -2.80
CA ALA A 144 6.25 2.44 -2.37
C ALA A 144 5.64 1.95 -1.05
N ARG A 145 5.45 0.64 -0.88
CA ARG A 145 4.97 0.03 0.37
C ARG A 145 5.92 0.30 1.53
N GLN A 146 7.23 0.16 1.32
CA GLN A 146 8.23 0.47 2.34
C GLN A 146 8.16 1.95 2.76
N ARG A 147 8.13 2.87 1.80
CA ARG A 147 8.02 4.31 2.07
C ARG A 147 6.71 4.65 2.78
N TYR A 148 5.60 4.06 2.36
CA TYR A 148 4.31 4.20 3.04
C TYR A 148 4.42 3.75 4.51
N ASN A 149 4.94 2.54 4.77
CA ASN A 149 5.09 2.05 6.13
C ASN A 149 5.99 2.94 6.99
N GLN A 150 7.08 3.49 6.43
CA GLN A 150 7.93 4.45 7.14
C GLN A 150 7.16 5.74 7.50
N THR A 151 6.36 6.28 6.57
CA THR A 151 5.52 7.46 6.89
C THR A 151 4.45 7.15 7.92
N VAL A 152 3.85 5.96 7.86
CA VAL A 152 2.86 5.49 8.84
C VAL A 152 3.49 5.35 10.22
N GLU A 153 4.72 4.82 10.31
CA GLU A 153 5.46 4.72 11.57
C GLU A 153 5.71 6.09 12.20
N VAL A 154 6.21 7.04 11.42
CA VAL A 154 6.44 8.42 11.87
C VAL A 154 5.14 9.08 12.32
N TYR A 155 4.08 8.97 11.52
CA TYR A 155 2.76 9.53 11.83
C TYR A 155 2.17 8.91 13.10
N ASN A 156 2.08 7.58 13.17
CA ASN A 156 1.52 6.85 14.30
C ASN A 156 2.29 7.14 15.59
N SER A 157 3.61 7.25 15.52
CA SER A 157 4.44 7.64 16.67
C SER A 157 4.17 9.09 17.08
N SER A 158 4.04 10.00 16.11
CA SER A 158 3.82 11.42 16.37
C SER A 158 2.50 11.72 17.09
N ILE A 159 1.43 10.96 16.82
CA ILE A 159 0.13 11.15 17.48
C ILE A 159 0.02 10.44 18.84
N ARG A 160 0.97 9.56 19.18
CA ARG A 160 0.99 8.75 20.42
C ARG A 160 2.00 9.24 21.46
N THR A 161 2.97 10.05 21.06
CA THR A 161 4.04 10.53 21.93
C THR A 161 3.60 11.78 22.71
N PHE A 162 3.97 11.88 23.99
CA PHE A 162 3.74 13.09 24.79
C PHE A 162 4.68 14.23 24.31
N PRO A 163 4.21 15.49 24.19
CA PRO A 163 2.89 16.02 24.54
C PRO A 163 1.82 15.90 23.45
N ASN A 164 2.18 15.49 22.23
CA ASN A 164 1.29 15.46 21.07
C ASN A 164 0.03 14.60 21.28
N SER A 165 0.11 13.49 22.02
CA SER A 165 -1.04 12.63 22.32
C SER A 165 -2.17 13.35 23.06
N VAL A 166 -1.83 14.30 23.93
CA VAL A 166 -2.80 15.17 24.62
C VAL A 166 -3.46 16.10 23.61
N THR A 167 -2.67 16.81 22.82
CA THR A 167 -3.19 17.68 21.76
C THR A 167 -4.06 16.92 20.75
N ASN A 168 -3.65 15.72 20.36
CA ASN A 168 -4.44 14.87 19.48
C ASN A 168 -5.78 14.49 20.13
N SER A 169 -5.77 14.06 21.40
CA SER A 169 -6.99 13.65 22.10
C SER A 169 -7.99 14.78 22.33
N PHE A 170 -7.52 16.03 22.50
CA PHE A 170 -8.39 17.17 22.83
C PHE A 170 -8.75 18.04 21.62
N MET A 171 -7.97 18.04 20.53
CA MET A 171 -8.17 18.96 19.41
C MET A 171 -8.33 18.26 18.04
N LEU A 172 -7.45 17.33 17.69
CA LEU A 172 -7.37 16.83 16.31
C LEU A 172 -8.10 15.51 16.06
N HIS A 173 -8.19 14.63 17.07
CA HIS A 173 -8.82 13.31 17.00
C HIS A 173 -8.31 12.43 15.85
N LEU A 174 -7.03 12.55 15.52
CA LEU A 174 -6.39 11.74 14.48
C LEU A 174 -6.29 10.28 14.92
N LYS A 175 -6.55 9.38 13.97
CA LYS A 175 -6.49 7.94 14.18
C LYS A 175 -5.19 7.37 13.60
N PRO A 176 -4.57 6.38 14.26
CA PRO A 176 -3.47 5.63 13.67
C PRO A 176 -3.87 5.08 12.29
N LYS A 177 -2.93 5.07 11.34
CA LYS A 177 -3.12 4.41 10.04
C LYS A 177 -2.56 2.99 10.11
N GLU A 178 -3.16 2.11 9.32
CA GLU A 178 -2.74 0.73 9.19
C GLU A 178 -1.48 0.61 8.32
N TYR A 179 -0.62 -0.36 8.67
CA TYR A 179 0.54 -0.68 7.83
C TYR A 179 0.14 -1.53 6.62
N TYR A 180 0.89 -1.39 5.54
CA TYR A 180 0.88 -2.37 4.46
C TYR A 180 1.66 -3.60 4.92
N LYS A 181 0.97 -4.70 5.21
CA LYS A 181 1.62 -5.90 5.75
C LYS A 181 2.24 -6.72 4.63
N ALA A 182 3.26 -7.50 4.98
CA ALA A 182 3.75 -8.54 4.09
C ALA A 182 2.64 -9.59 3.90
N ASP A 183 2.60 -10.19 2.73
CA ASP A 183 1.66 -11.27 2.42
C ASP A 183 1.85 -12.41 3.43
N GLU A 184 0.77 -12.90 4.04
CA GLU A 184 0.85 -14.02 4.99
C GLU A 184 1.40 -15.28 4.31
N ALA A 185 1.18 -15.42 2.99
CA ALA A 185 1.76 -16.50 2.19
C ALA A 185 3.31 -16.45 2.13
N ALA A 186 3.91 -15.26 2.26
CA ALA A 186 5.37 -15.11 2.29
C ALA A 186 6.00 -15.57 3.61
N GLN A 187 5.21 -15.75 4.68
CA GLN A 187 5.69 -16.25 5.97
C GLN A 187 5.91 -17.77 5.98
N GLN A 188 5.33 -18.50 5.02
CA GLN A 188 5.59 -19.92 4.84
C GLN A 188 6.76 -20.12 3.89
N ALA A 189 7.99 -20.14 4.42
CA ALA A 189 9.17 -20.46 3.63
C ALA A 189 8.99 -21.81 2.91
N PRO A 190 9.31 -21.91 1.61
CA PRO A 190 9.19 -23.17 0.89
C PRO A 190 10.13 -24.21 1.53
N LYS A 191 9.57 -25.34 1.98
CA LYS A 191 10.36 -26.47 2.44
C LYS A 191 11.01 -27.12 1.23
N VAL A 192 12.20 -26.66 0.86
CA VAL A 192 13.02 -27.31 -0.17
C VAL A 192 13.47 -28.65 0.41
N LYS A 193 12.89 -29.74 -0.09
CA LYS A 193 13.45 -31.07 0.08
C LYS A 193 14.37 -31.32 -1.12
N PHE A 194 15.66 -31.49 -0.84
CA PHE A 194 16.59 -32.11 -1.79
C PHE A 194 16.34 -33.61 -1.83
#